data_AF-A0A5K1V0J6-F1
#
_entry.id   AF-A0A5K1V0J6-F1
#
_cell.length_a   1.000
_cell.length_b   1.000
_cell.length_c   1.000
_cell.angle_alpha   90.00
_cell.angle_beta   90.00
_cell.angle_gamma   90.00
#
_symmetry.space_group_name_H-M   'P 1'
#
loop_
_entity.id
_entity.type
_entity.pdbx_description
1 polymer ?
#
loop_
_entity_poly.entity_id
_entity_poly.type
_entity_poly.pdbx_seq_one_letter_code
_entity_poly.pdbx_strand_id
1 'polypeptide(L)'
;MMEASKWALHRYLLLLLVILLTWGDGKGWVRCFSGEGHEAIGMVAMSGLKSEQLYELKKLLSGKDIVDIGKWGHLVHEKIKGAESMHFNLQNHDCKRAVFKCEDENGLCLINSIKHFYVKLAGGKPTDHTTGQSTNQSTGQATEEHALNSAPPEAKDIPFKYPQNIAFTDADALKYLVSLIADMHQPLRIAYRYDNGGKDIKVIHHDDYKTVRTNLFDYMESELINKMIKRYQSAWYGGWTHINRLLDEHKKDEKLFSEKGINAIDIWGEQIINEFCSEFYLNSYVTNFMVEKKDELHFDTSKEIEITYDLEFHLERLLKVNILRAGSRIAILLNSLFANRKFSSLRKKSEFDKVQYEQLERNKTASVYKKNAIFINFAIIFLVLAVIFYYNYIFNRKNKMYFPSKAEEVELQAKCN
;
A
#
# COMPACT_ATOMS: atom_id res chain seq x y z
N MET A 1 49.02 29.52 -32.35
CA MET A 1 48.44 28.17 -32.19
C MET A 1 48.12 27.98 -30.71
N MET A 2 46.83 28.07 -30.34
CA MET A 2 46.36 27.94 -28.96
C MET A 2 46.02 26.48 -28.66
N GLU A 3 46.88 25.80 -27.89
CA GLU A 3 46.47 24.58 -27.17
C GLU A 3 45.68 24.97 -25.92
N ALA A 4 44.39 25.25 -26.10
CA ALA A 4 43.47 25.42 -24.98
C ALA A 4 43.06 24.03 -24.43
N SER A 5 43.72 23.65 -23.34
CA SER A 5 43.30 22.74 -22.25
C SER A 5 42.05 21.88 -22.49
N LYS A 6 42.28 20.60 -22.84
CA LYS A 6 41.25 19.52 -22.82
C LYS A 6 40.77 19.14 -21.41
N TRP A 7 41.32 19.75 -20.35
CA TRP A 7 41.02 19.41 -18.95
C TRP A 7 39.90 20.24 -18.33
N ALA A 8 39.48 21.34 -18.95
CA ALA A 8 38.40 22.19 -18.44
C ALA A 8 37.02 21.52 -18.56
N LEU A 9 36.74 20.84 -19.68
CA LEU A 9 35.42 20.22 -19.92
C LEU A 9 35.10 19.07 -18.95
N HIS A 10 36.10 18.34 -18.47
CA HIS A 10 35.91 17.20 -17.58
C HIS A 10 35.45 17.62 -16.17
N ARG A 11 35.87 18.80 -15.69
CA ARG A 11 35.47 19.32 -14.36
C ARG A 11 34.03 19.82 -14.33
N TYR A 12 33.53 20.39 -15.42
CA TYR A 12 32.15 20.87 -15.49
C TYR A 12 31.14 19.73 -15.72
N LEU A 13 31.52 18.68 -16.47
CA LEU A 13 30.64 17.53 -16.70
C LEU A 13 30.37 16.75 -15.40
N LEU A 14 31.37 16.64 -14.52
CA LEU A 14 31.25 15.91 -13.25
C LEU A 14 30.30 16.63 -12.27
N LEU A 15 30.40 17.95 -12.16
CA LEU A 15 29.51 18.76 -11.31
C LEU A 15 28.05 18.72 -11.79
N LEU A 16 27.84 18.72 -13.10
CA LEU A 16 26.50 18.66 -13.70
C LEU A 16 25.86 17.27 -13.50
N LEU A 17 26.67 16.21 -13.47
CA LEU A 17 26.24 14.85 -13.15
C LEU A 17 25.87 14.68 -11.66
N VAL A 18 26.58 15.36 -10.75
CA VAL A 18 26.25 15.38 -9.31
C VAL A 18 24.96 16.14 -9.04
N ILE A 19 24.73 17.27 -9.72
CA ILE A 19 23.48 18.07 -9.58
C ILE A 19 22.27 17.31 -10.14
N LEU A 20 22.43 16.53 -11.22
CA LEU A 20 21.37 15.69 -11.77
C LEU A 20 21.04 14.48 -10.89
N LEU A 21 21.98 14.01 -10.05
CA LEU A 21 21.76 12.88 -9.14
C LEU A 21 21.06 13.28 -7.83
N THR A 22 21.04 14.57 -7.46
CA THR A 22 20.45 15.04 -6.19
C THR A 22 19.08 15.67 -6.33
N TRP A 23 18.59 15.91 -7.56
CA TRP A 23 17.28 16.54 -7.80
C TRP A 23 16.18 15.50 -8.08
N GLY A 24 15.85 14.71 -7.05
CA GLY A 24 14.65 13.89 -7.02
C GLY A 24 13.54 14.60 -6.25
N ASP A 25 12.60 15.22 -6.95
CA ASP A 25 11.44 15.89 -6.36
C ASP A 25 10.59 14.93 -5.51
N GLY A 26 10.68 15.09 -4.19
CA GLY A 26 9.78 14.49 -3.20
C GLY A 26 8.40 15.13 -3.22
N LYS A 27 7.58 14.79 -4.22
CA LYS A 27 6.14 15.06 -4.17
C LYS A 27 5.47 13.87 -3.50
N GLY A 28 4.97 14.07 -2.28
CA GLY A 28 4.14 13.11 -1.55
C GLY A 28 2.86 12.84 -2.33
N TRP A 29 2.73 11.61 -2.82
CA TRP A 29 1.47 11.07 -3.28
C TRP A 29 0.77 10.52 -2.04
N VAL A 30 -0.55 10.65 -1.96
CA VAL A 30 -1.31 9.83 -1.01
C VAL A 30 -1.10 8.38 -1.44
N ARG A 31 -0.20 7.70 -0.75
CA ARG A 31 0.01 6.27 -0.90
C ARG A 31 -1.15 5.63 -0.12
N CYS A 32 -1.95 4.79 -0.79
CA CYS A 32 -2.69 3.74 -0.09
C CYS A 32 -1.67 2.67 0.34
N PHE A 33 -2.05 1.63 1.09
CA PHE A 33 -1.12 0.50 1.36
C PHE A 33 -0.43 0.11 0.05
N SER A 34 0.89 -0.09 -0.03
CA SER A 34 1.56 -0.13 -1.35
C SER A 34 0.87 -1.08 -2.33
N GLY A 35 0.92 -0.77 -3.63
CA GLY A 35 0.23 -1.58 -4.64
C GLY A 35 0.62 -3.05 -4.58
N GLU A 36 1.87 -3.32 -4.20
CA GLU A 36 2.44 -4.65 -3.97
C GLU A 36 1.86 -5.33 -2.72
N GLY A 37 1.58 -4.56 -1.67
CA GLY A 37 0.88 -5.03 -0.48
C GLY A 37 -0.57 -5.43 -0.79
N HIS A 38 -1.32 -4.60 -1.52
CA HIS A 38 -2.68 -4.94 -1.98
C HIS A 38 -2.68 -6.17 -2.89
N GLU A 39 -1.69 -6.31 -3.76
CA GLU A 39 -1.51 -7.48 -4.62
C GLU A 39 -1.31 -8.77 -3.79
N ALA A 40 -0.44 -8.72 -2.77
CA ALA A 40 -0.21 -9.85 -1.86
C ALA A 40 -1.47 -10.23 -1.07
N ILE A 41 -2.22 -9.24 -0.59
CA ILE A 41 -3.53 -9.43 0.06
C ILE A 41 -4.50 -10.10 -0.91
N GLY A 42 -4.52 -9.65 -2.17
CA GLY A 42 -5.32 -10.25 -3.23
C GLY A 42 -4.98 -11.72 -3.44
N MET A 43 -3.70 -12.08 -3.52
CA MET A 43 -3.26 -13.48 -3.67
C MET A 43 -3.75 -14.37 -2.51
N VAL A 44 -3.67 -13.87 -1.26
CA VAL A 44 -4.22 -14.58 -0.11
C VAL A 44 -5.74 -14.74 -0.23
N ALA A 45 -6.47 -13.68 -0.58
CA ALA A 45 -7.92 -13.74 -0.74
C ALA A 45 -8.34 -14.76 -1.80
N MET A 46 -7.65 -14.77 -2.95
CA MET A 46 -7.90 -15.72 -4.03
C MET A 46 -7.71 -17.18 -3.60
N SER A 47 -6.75 -17.45 -2.69
CA SER A 47 -6.55 -18.80 -2.15
C SER A 47 -7.66 -19.28 -1.22
N GLY A 48 -8.48 -18.36 -0.68
CA GLY A 48 -9.58 -18.68 0.24
C GLY A 48 -10.97 -18.64 -0.41
N LEU A 49 -11.09 -18.24 -1.68
CA LEU A 49 -12.38 -18.20 -2.37
C LEU A 49 -12.83 -19.60 -2.80
N LYS A 50 -14.10 -19.90 -2.53
CA LYS A 50 -14.76 -21.11 -3.00
C LYS A 50 -15.06 -20.99 -4.50
N SER A 51 -15.07 -22.12 -5.22
CA SER A 51 -15.14 -22.13 -6.69
C SER A 51 -16.38 -21.43 -7.28
N GLU A 52 -17.55 -21.61 -6.67
CA GLU A 52 -18.78 -20.93 -7.12
C GLU A 52 -18.73 -19.43 -6.88
N GLN A 53 -18.18 -19.01 -5.74
CA GLN A 53 -18.05 -17.61 -5.35
C GLN A 53 -16.99 -16.91 -6.20
N LEU A 54 -15.92 -17.61 -6.57
CA LEU A 54 -14.93 -17.16 -7.55
C LEU A 54 -15.57 -16.92 -8.93
N TYR A 55 -16.48 -17.78 -9.36
CA TYR A 55 -17.21 -17.59 -10.62
C TYR A 55 -18.05 -16.30 -10.59
N GLU A 56 -18.79 -16.05 -9.50
CA GLU A 56 -19.57 -14.81 -9.33
C GLU A 56 -18.67 -13.57 -9.28
N LEU A 57 -17.53 -13.65 -8.58
CA LEU A 57 -16.52 -12.59 -8.55
C LEU A 57 -16.06 -12.23 -9.97
N LYS A 58 -15.63 -13.23 -10.75
CA LYS A 58 -15.14 -13.02 -12.12
C LYS A 58 -16.23 -12.47 -13.03
N LYS A 59 -17.47 -12.92 -12.85
CA LYS A 59 -18.63 -12.37 -13.57
C LYS A 59 -18.81 -10.88 -13.30
N LEU A 60 -18.75 -10.47 -12.03
CA LEU A 60 -18.88 -9.07 -11.61
C LEU A 60 -17.69 -8.21 -12.07
N LEU A 61 -16.48 -8.78 -12.09
CA LEU A 61 -15.24 -8.09 -12.47
C LEU A 61 -14.85 -8.24 -13.95
N SER A 62 -15.75 -8.73 -14.81
CA SER A 62 -15.48 -8.89 -16.25
C SER A 62 -14.27 -9.79 -16.56
N GLY A 63 -14.17 -10.92 -15.86
CA GLY A 63 -13.11 -11.92 -16.00
C GLY A 63 -11.88 -11.68 -15.10
N LYS A 64 -11.74 -10.48 -14.54
CA LYS A 64 -10.66 -10.13 -13.61
C LYS A 64 -10.86 -10.73 -12.23
N ASP A 65 -9.79 -10.80 -11.46
CA ASP A 65 -9.81 -11.23 -10.06
C ASP A 65 -9.37 -10.12 -9.08
N ILE A 66 -9.17 -10.48 -7.80
CA ILE A 66 -8.81 -9.53 -6.73
C ILE A 66 -7.39 -8.98 -6.94
N VAL A 67 -6.47 -9.80 -7.46
CA VAL A 67 -5.08 -9.41 -7.73
C VAL A 67 -5.06 -8.33 -8.81
N ASP A 68 -5.84 -8.52 -9.88
CA ASP A 68 -5.97 -7.56 -10.99
C ASP A 68 -6.49 -6.17 -10.57
N ILE A 69 -7.22 -6.09 -9.46
CA ILE A 69 -7.80 -4.84 -8.96
C ILE A 69 -7.04 -4.25 -7.76
N GLY A 70 -5.98 -4.88 -7.27
CA GLY A 70 -5.25 -4.45 -6.07
C GLY A 70 -4.73 -3.01 -6.17
N LYS A 71 -4.38 -2.55 -7.38
CA LYS A 71 -3.88 -1.18 -7.62
C LYS A 71 -4.97 -0.16 -7.92
N TRP A 72 -6.23 -0.58 -8.03
CA TRP A 72 -7.33 0.30 -8.47
C TRP A 72 -7.61 1.44 -7.48
N GLY A 73 -7.60 1.18 -6.16
CA GLY A 73 -7.92 2.18 -5.14
C GLY A 73 -7.03 3.42 -5.20
N HIS A 74 -5.71 3.22 -5.37
CA HIS A 74 -4.74 4.30 -5.53
C HIS A 74 -5.06 5.23 -6.72
N LEU A 75 -5.44 4.65 -7.86
CA LEU A 75 -5.69 5.39 -9.09
C LEU A 75 -6.96 6.24 -9.00
N VAL A 76 -7.96 5.75 -8.28
CA VAL A 76 -9.21 6.48 -8.07
C VAL A 76 -8.98 7.67 -7.14
N HIS A 77 -8.18 7.47 -6.09
CA HIS A 77 -7.89 8.51 -5.12
C HIS A 77 -7.06 9.66 -5.72
N GLU A 78 -6.11 9.38 -6.61
CA GLU A 78 -5.37 10.41 -7.37
C GLU A 78 -6.31 11.37 -8.15
N LYS A 79 -7.53 10.93 -8.48
CA LYS A 79 -8.48 11.70 -9.29
C LYS A 79 -9.61 12.34 -8.49
N ILE A 80 -10.14 11.64 -7.49
CA ILE A 80 -11.29 12.11 -6.73
C ILE A 80 -10.80 12.68 -5.41
N LYS A 81 -10.53 13.99 -5.46
CA LYS A 81 -10.25 14.77 -4.26
C LYS A 81 -11.44 14.71 -3.30
N GLY A 82 -11.14 14.58 -2.00
CA GLY A 82 -12.14 14.56 -0.93
C GLY A 82 -12.62 13.18 -0.47
N ALA A 83 -12.18 12.09 -1.12
CA ALA A 83 -12.48 10.73 -0.66
C ALA A 83 -11.36 10.13 0.23
N GLU A 84 -10.33 10.92 0.57
CA GLU A 84 -9.16 10.43 1.33
C GLU A 84 -9.54 9.92 2.71
N SER A 85 -10.48 10.60 3.37
CA SER A 85 -10.91 10.26 4.73
C SER A 85 -11.44 8.83 4.84
N MET A 86 -11.99 8.27 3.74
CA MET A 86 -12.46 6.88 3.71
C MET A 86 -11.33 5.87 3.93
N HIS A 87 -10.07 6.26 3.76
CA HIS A 87 -8.93 5.38 3.94
C HIS A 87 -8.30 5.49 5.35
N PHE A 88 -8.95 6.23 6.25
CA PHE A 88 -8.48 6.47 7.61
C PHE A 88 -9.62 6.39 8.64
N ASN A 89 -9.29 5.99 9.86
CA ASN A 89 -10.17 6.11 11.01
C ASN A 89 -9.35 6.45 12.27
N LEU A 90 -8.65 7.58 12.23
CA LEU A 90 -7.78 8.01 13.33
C LEU A 90 -8.59 8.34 14.59
N GLN A 91 -8.09 7.88 15.75
CA GLN A 91 -8.72 8.06 17.05
C GLN A 91 -8.00 9.06 17.96
N ASN A 92 -8.73 9.61 18.93
CA ASN A 92 -8.23 10.63 19.85
C ASN A 92 -7.47 10.06 21.06
N HIS A 93 -7.84 8.87 21.55
CA HIS A 93 -7.22 8.27 22.74
C HIS A 93 -5.87 7.64 22.41
N ASP A 94 -5.09 7.31 23.44
CA ASP A 94 -3.84 6.58 23.29
C ASP A 94 -4.04 5.09 22.99
N CYS A 95 -2.89 4.41 22.89
CA CYS A 95 -2.85 3.02 22.50
C CYS A 95 -3.44 2.04 23.52
N LYS A 96 -3.81 2.50 24.71
CA LYS A 96 -4.47 1.68 25.73
C LYS A 96 -5.98 1.59 25.54
N ARG A 97 -6.58 2.47 24.74
CA ARG A 97 -8.04 2.56 24.57
C ARG A 97 -8.41 2.80 23.11
N ALA A 98 -8.51 1.72 22.34
CA ALA A 98 -9.01 1.79 20.97
C ALA A 98 -10.53 2.04 20.93
N VAL A 99 -10.95 3.19 20.40
CA VAL A 99 -12.37 3.50 20.19
C VAL A 99 -12.58 4.05 18.77
N PHE A 100 -13.22 3.26 17.91
CA PHE A 100 -13.56 3.69 16.56
C PHE A 100 -14.83 4.53 16.58
N LYS A 101 -14.67 5.82 16.29
CA LYS A 101 -15.77 6.73 15.97
C LYS A 101 -15.52 7.31 14.59
N CYS A 102 -16.58 7.46 13.81
CA CYS A 102 -16.51 8.23 12.58
C CYS A 102 -16.92 9.67 12.88
N GLU A 103 -15.95 10.59 12.76
CA GLU A 103 -16.14 12.01 13.02
C GLU A 103 -16.31 12.83 11.72
N ASP A 104 -16.18 12.16 10.56
CA ASP A 104 -16.41 12.78 9.26
C ASP A 104 -17.92 13.02 9.05
N GLU A 105 -18.30 14.27 8.80
CA GLU A 105 -19.71 14.68 8.63
C GLU A 105 -20.40 14.01 7.43
N ASN A 106 -19.62 13.54 6.46
CA ASN A 106 -20.08 12.81 5.28
C ASN A 106 -19.97 11.29 5.46
N GLY A 107 -19.65 10.81 6.67
CA GLY A 107 -19.51 9.39 6.97
C GLY A 107 -18.33 8.73 6.27
N LEU A 108 -17.39 9.50 5.74
CA LEU A 108 -16.26 9.01 4.97
C LEU A 108 -15.11 8.58 5.89
N CYS A 109 -15.36 7.62 6.79
CA CYS A 109 -14.31 7.00 7.60
C CYS A 109 -14.11 5.55 7.19
N LEU A 110 -12.94 4.97 7.43
CA LEU A 110 -12.58 3.64 6.94
C LEU A 110 -13.55 2.54 7.35
N ILE A 111 -13.81 2.41 8.64
CA ILE A 111 -14.71 1.38 9.16
C ILE A 111 -16.13 1.59 8.62
N ASN A 112 -16.64 2.82 8.64
CA ASN A 112 -17.96 3.14 8.12
C ASN A 112 -18.10 2.86 6.60
N SER A 113 -17.05 3.16 5.84
CA SER A 113 -17.00 2.94 4.39
C SER A 113 -17.01 1.45 4.05
N ILE A 114 -16.25 0.62 4.78
CA ILE A 114 -16.29 -0.84 4.65
C ILE A 114 -17.71 -1.36 4.84
N LYS A 115 -18.38 -0.95 5.94
CA LYS A 115 -19.76 -1.35 6.24
C LYS A 115 -20.73 -0.88 5.14
N HIS A 116 -20.61 0.36 4.69
CA HIS A 116 -21.44 0.92 3.62
C HIS A 116 -21.37 0.09 2.34
N PHE A 117 -20.17 -0.19 1.83
CA PHE A 117 -20.02 -0.95 0.59
C PHE A 117 -20.43 -2.42 0.75
N TYR A 118 -20.18 -3.03 1.90
CA TYR A 118 -20.67 -4.37 2.17
C TYR A 118 -22.21 -4.43 2.14
N VAL A 119 -22.90 -3.52 2.85
CA VAL A 119 -24.38 -3.48 2.88
C VAL A 119 -24.96 -3.24 1.49
N LYS A 120 -24.39 -2.29 0.73
CA LYS A 120 -24.76 -2.04 -0.66
C LYS A 120 -24.63 -3.31 -1.52
N LEU A 121 -23.55 -4.07 -1.34
CA LEU A 121 -23.32 -5.33 -2.03
C LEU A 121 -24.20 -6.46 -1.50
N ALA A 122 -24.62 -6.45 -0.24
CA ALA A 122 -25.55 -7.44 0.31
C ALA A 122 -26.99 -7.22 -0.18
N GLY A 123 -27.27 -6.10 -0.85
CA GLY A 123 -28.61 -5.75 -1.33
C GLY A 123 -29.46 -5.00 -0.28
N GLY A 124 -28.85 -4.63 0.85
CA GLY A 124 -29.48 -3.73 1.82
C GLY A 124 -29.55 -2.30 1.27
N LYS A 125 -30.56 -1.54 1.69
CA LYS A 125 -30.51 -0.08 1.55
C LYS A 125 -29.37 0.43 2.44
N PRO A 126 -28.50 1.35 1.99
CA PRO A 126 -27.37 1.85 2.78
C PRO A 126 -27.69 2.66 4.04
N THR A 127 -28.84 2.43 4.67
CA THR A 127 -29.31 3.06 5.92
C THR A 127 -30.30 2.09 6.56
N ASP A 128 -29.80 1.22 7.43
CA ASP A 128 -30.53 0.51 8.48
C ASP A 128 -29.47 -0.25 9.30
N HIS A 129 -28.78 0.48 10.17
CA HIS A 129 -27.92 -0.10 11.19
C HIS A 129 -28.38 0.36 12.56
N THR A 130 -29.48 -0.22 13.05
CA THR A 130 -29.51 -0.68 14.45
C THR A 130 -30.57 -1.76 14.70
N THR A 131 -30.17 -2.67 15.58
CA THR A 131 -30.95 -3.70 16.31
C THR A 131 -31.53 -4.87 15.53
N GLY A 132 -30.97 -6.04 15.82
CA GLY A 132 -31.61 -7.30 15.47
C GLY A 132 -32.97 -7.43 16.13
N GLN A 133 -33.97 -7.79 15.34
CA GLN A 133 -35.12 -8.53 15.83
C GLN A 133 -35.33 -9.71 14.90
N SER A 134 -34.94 -10.86 15.41
CA SER A 134 -35.42 -12.14 14.94
C SER A 134 -36.94 -12.12 15.01
N THR A 135 -37.56 -12.38 13.88
CA THR A 135 -38.97 -12.77 13.78
C THR A 135 -39.28 -13.85 14.82
N ASN A 136 -40.24 -13.57 15.71
CA ASN A 136 -41.16 -14.55 16.27
C ASN A 136 -42.45 -13.82 16.68
N GLN A 137 -43.55 -14.19 16.03
CA GLN A 137 -44.90 -13.90 16.48
C GLN A 137 -45.19 -14.68 17.77
N SER A 138 -45.78 -14.03 18.78
CA SER A 138 -47.04 -14.48 19.41
C SER A 138 -47.45 -13.58 20.58
N THR A 139 -48.77 -13.47 20.73
CA THR A 139 -49.64 -12.85 21.72
C THR A 139 -49.23 -12.85 23.21
N GLY A 140 -49.59 -11.77 23.91
CA GLY A 140 -50.29 -11.87 25.21
C GLY A 140 -49.57 -11.37 26.47
N GLN A 141 -50.16 -10.32 27.05
CA GLN A 141 -50.22 -9.94 28.48
C GLN A 141 -49.04 -9.23 29.17
N ALA A 142 -49.45 -8.17 29.87
CA ALA A 142 -48.69 -7.22 30.67
C ALA A 142 -48.39 -7.74 32.08
N THR A 143 -47.23 -7.38 32.63
CA THR A 143 -47.13 -6.77 33.98
C THR A 143 -45.76 -6.11 34.18
N GLU A 144 -45.79 -5.06 34.99
CA GLU A 144 -44.76 -4.05 35.27
C GLU A 144 -43.53 -4.60 36.02
N GLU A 145 -42.34 -4.09 35.70
CA GLU A 145 -41.22 -4.05 36.65
C GLU A 145 -40.22 -2.92 36.34
N HIS A 146 -39.65 -2.39 37.42
CA HIS A 146 -39.04 -1.07 37.56
C HIS A 146 -37.83 -0.78 36.67
N ALA A 147 -37.86 0.39 36.02
CA ALA A 147 -36.80 0.94 35.21
C ALA A 147 -35.67 1.57 36.05
N LEU A 148 -34.44 1.10 35.85
CA LEU A 148 -33.24 1.89 36.06
C LEU A 148 -32.61 2.16 34.68
N ASN A 149 -32.98 3.31 34.12
CA ASN A 149 -32.55 3.75 32.79
C ASN A 149 -31.14 4.37 32.86
N SER A 150 -30.19 3.76 32.17
CA SER A 150 -29.08 4.49 31.55
C SER A 150 -28.74 3.82 30.21
N ALA A 151 -29.59 4.06 29.22
CA ALA A 151 -29.30 3.71 27.82
C ALA A 151 -28.16 4.60 27.30
N PRO A 152 -27.22 4.08 26.48
CA PRO A 152 -26.26 4.90 25.77
C PRO A 152 -26.98 5.84 24.80
N PRO A 153 -26.44 7.04 24.52
CA PRO A 153 -27.07 8.01 23.63
C PRO A 153 -27.23 7.40 22.22
N GLU A 154 -28.44 7.51 21.68
CA GLU A 154 -28.83 7.09 20.33
C GLU A 154 -27.76 7.46 19.30
N ALA A 155 -27.21 6.44 18.64
CA ALA A 155 -26.26 6.62 17.55
C ALA A 155 -26.99 7.28 16.38
N LYS A 156 -26.71 8.57 16.13
CA LYS A 156 -27.19 9.27 14.94
C LYS A 156 -26.69 8.53 13.70
N ASP A 157 -27.59 8.17 12.79
CA ASP A 157 -27.25 7.64 11.47
C ASP A 157 -26.32 8.63 10.75
N ILE A 158 -25.07 8.26 10.57
CA ILE A 158 -24.08 9.09 9.88
C ILE A 158 -24.32 8.91 8.37
N PRO A 159 -24.71 9.96 7.63
CA PRO A 159 -24.98 9.84 6.20
C PRO A 159 -23.69 9.54 5.44
N PHE A 160 -23.71 8.59 4.50
CA PHE A 160 -22.58 8.34 3.61
C PHE A 160 -22.68 9.19 2.35
N LYS A 161 -21.94 10.30 2.27
CA LYS A 161 -21.96 11.25 1.16
C LYS A 161 -20.63 11.26 0.42
N TYR A 162 -20.56 10.49 -0.66
CA TYR A 162 -19.36 10.44 -1.48
C TYR A 162 -19.17 11.73 -2.31
N PRO A 163 -17.93 12.23 -2.49
CA PRO A 163 -17.69 13.44 -3.27
C PRO A 163 -18.22 13.36 -4.71
N GLN A 164 -18.60 14.51 -5.27
CA GLN A 164 -19.02 14.65 -6.67
C GLN A 164 -20.30 13.85 -7.03
N ASN A 165 -21.10 13.43 -6.05
CA ASN A 165 -22.37 12.70 -6.24
C ASN A 165 -22.24 11.49 -7.17
N ILE A 166 -21.13 10.76 -7.07
CA ILE A 166 -20.86 9.62 -7.94
C ILE A 166 -21.71 8.41 -7.53
N ALA A 167 -22.43 7.84 -8.50
CA ALA A 167 -23.15 6.59 -8.32
C ALA A 167 -22.19 5.40 -8.55
N PHE A 168 -22.07 4.52 -7.56
CA PHE A 168 -21.25 3.30 -7.69
C PHE A 168 -22.04 2.15 -8.32
N THR A 169 -21.41 1.46 -9.27
CA THR A 169 -21.84 0.13 -9.70
C THR A 169 -21.52 -0.92 -8.62
N ASP A 170 -22.08 -2.13 -8.74
CA ASP A 170 -21.71 -3.24 -7.85
C ASP A 170 -20.21 -3.57 -7.96
N ALA A 171 -19.63 -3.45 -9.15
CA ALA A 171 -18.20 -3.69 -9.36
C ALA A 171 -17.33 -2.61 -8.67
N ASP A 172 -17.76 -1.34 -8.68
CA ASP A 172 -17.04 -0.28 -7.97
C ASP A 172 -17.13 -0.49 -6.45
N ALA A 173 -18.31 -0.83 -5.95
CA ALA A 173 -18.52 -1.11 -4.54
C ALA A 173 -17.65 -2.29 -4.06
N LEU A 174 -17.53 -3.34 -4.88
CA LEU A 174 -16.65 -4.47 -4.59
C LEU A 174 -15.18 -4.05 -4.51
N LYS A 175 -14.70 -3.26 -5.47
CA LYS A 175 -13.31 -2.79 -5.47
C LYS A 175 -13.01 -1.90 -4.26
N TYR A 176 -13.94 -1.03 -3.88
CA TYR A 176 -13.81 -0.28 -2.63
C TYR A 176 -13.79 -1.19 -1.42
N LEU A 177 -14.72 -2.15 -1.32
CA LEU A 177 -14.77 -3.06 -0.17
C LEU A 177 -13.41 -3.78 0.02
N VAL A 178 -12.88 -4.36 -1.06
CA VAL A 178 -11.58 -5.04 -1.06
C VAL A 178 -10.45 -4.10 -0.63
N SER A 179 -10.35 -2.92 -1.27
CA SER A 179 -9.28 -1.95 -1.03
C SER A 179 -9.32 -1.41 0.41
N LEU A 180 -10.51 -1.11 0.92
CA LEU A 180 -10.67 -0.57 2.27
C LEU A 180 -10.40 -1.62 3.35
N ILE A 181 -10.77 -2.89 3.14
CA ILE A 181 -10.38 -3.95 4.08
C ILE A 181 -8.85 -4.11 4.10
N ALA A 182 -8.19 -4.05 2.95
CA ALA A 182 -6.74 -4.08 2.89
C ALA A 182 -6.11 -2.89 3.66
N ASP A 183 -6.64 -1.69 3.46
CA ASP A 183 -6.19 -0.50 4.17
C ASP A 183 -6.43 -0.56 5.68
N MET A 184 -7.52 -1.18 6.15
CA MET A 184 -7.77 -1.39 7.58
C MET A 184 -6.67 -2.23 8.25
N HIS A 185 -5.98 -3.08 7.49
CA HIS A 185 -4.89 -3.92 7.99
C HIS A 185 -3.52 -3.23 7.91
N GLN A 186 -3.44 -2.02 7.34
CA GLN A 186 -2.34 -1.10 7.59
C GLN A 186 -2.66 -0.39 8.93
N PRO A 187 -1.92 -0.69 10.02
CA PRO A 187 -2.36 -0.31 11.36
C PRO A 187 -2.40 1.20 11.58
N LEU A 188 -1.54 1.96 10.90
CA LEU A 188 -1.46 3.40 11.02
C LEU A 188 -2.63 4.14 10.35
N ARG A 189 -3.42 3.46 9.50
CA ARG A 189 -4.66 4.01 8.94
C ARG A 189 -5.80 4.09 9.96
N ILE A 190 -5.75 3.27 11.00
CA ILE A 190 -6.74 3.25 12.10
C ILE A 190 -6.11 3.61 13.46
N ALA A 191 -4.93 4.26 13.42
CA ALA A 191 -4.18 4.64 14.61
C ALA A 191 -4.57 6.01 15.14
N TYR A 192 -3.60 6.82 15.55
CA TYR A 192 -3.83 7.93 16.46
C TYR A 192 -3.79 9.28 15.75
N ARG A 193 -4.63 10.21 16.20
CA ARG A 193 -4.66 11.57 15.67
C ARG A 193 -3.46 12.39 16.11
N TYR A 194 -2.92 12.15 17.32
CA TYR A 194 -1.85 12.95 17.89
C TYR A 194 -0.53 12.86 17.11
N ASP A 195 -0.34 11.79 16.32
CA ASP A 195 0.81 11.60 15.43
C ASP A 195 0.41 11.48 13.95
N ASN A 196 -0.85 11.85 13.64
CA ASN A 196 -1.41 11.83 12.30
C ASN A 196 -1.27 10.45 11.62
N GLY A 197 -1.54 9.37 12.36
CA GLY A 197 -1.33 8.00 11.89
C GLY A 197 0.14 7.74 11.60
N GLY A 198 1.05 8.15 12.49
CA GLY A 198 2.50 8.01 12.32
C GLY A 198 3.14 8.88 11.23
N LYS A 199 2.39 9.75 10.54
CA LYS A 199 2.96 10.69 9.56
C LYS A 199 3.86 11.74 10.23
N ASP A 200 3.61 12.04 11.50
CA ASP A 200 4.40 13.01 12.26
C ASP A 200 5.59 12.35 13.01
N ILE A 201 5.70 11.01 12.97
CA ILE A 201 6.82 10.27 13.57
C ILE A 201 7.95 10.16 12.56
N LYS A 202 9.04 10.89 12.81
CA LYS A 202 10.23 10.88 11.94
C LYS A 202 11.05 9.62 12.15
N VAL A 203 11.35 8.93 11.05
CA VAL A 203 12.03 7.64 11.05
C VAL A 203 13.32 7.71 10.25
N ILE A 204 14.38 7.13 10.81
CA ILE A 204 15.64 6.83 10.12
C ILE A 204 15.73 5.31 9.97
N HIS A 205 16.00 4.81 8.76
CA HIS A 205 16.29 3.39 8.55
C HIS A 205 17.43 3.19 7.55
N HIS A 206 17.99 1.99 7.52
CA HIS A 206 19.04 1.62 6.58
C HIS A 206 18.48 0.76 5.44
N ASP A 207 18.80 1.10 4.20
CA ASP A 207 18.57 0.27 3.01
C ASP A 207 19.93 0.03 2.32
N ASP A 208 20.41 -1.21 2.41
CA ASP A 208 21.78 -1.64 2.10
C ASP A 208 22.85 -0.74 2.74
N TYR A 209 23.36 0.23 1.97
CA TYR A 209 24.44 1.14 2.34
C TYR A 209 23.97 2.59 2.49
N LYS A 210 22.65 2.83 2.44
CA LYS A 210 22.06 4.16 2.51
C LYS A 210 21.22 4.31 3.76
N THR A 211 21.49 5.37 4.50
CA THR A 211 20.58 5.87 5.54
C THR A 211 19.49 6.69 4.86
N VAL A 212 18.24 6.28 5.07
CA VAL A 212 17.04 6.90 4.51
C VAL A 212 16.26 7.55 5.65
N ARG A 213 15.80 8.78 5.43
CA ARG A 213 14.90 9.49 6.35
C ARG A 213 13.50 9.54 5.75
N THR A 214 12.51 9.17 6.54
CA THR A 214 11.08 9.14 6.15
C THR A 214 10.20 9.37 7.39
N ASN A 215 8.90 9.08 7.31
CA ASN A 215 8.02 8.99 8.46
C ASN A 215 7.52 7.54 8.67
N LEU A 216 6.98 7.23 9.85
CA LEU A 216 6.56 5.88 10.20
C LEU A 216 5.45 5.35 9.28
N PHE A 217 4.56 6.23 8.83
CA PHE A 217 3.50 5.88 7.88
C PHE A 217 4.07 5.38 6.56
N ASP A 218 4.91 6.18 5.90
CA ASP A 218 5.57 5.83 4.64
C ASP A 218 6.50 4.60 4.79
N TYR A 219 7.18 4.47 5.94
CA TYR A 219 8.02 3.31 6.23
C TYR A 219 7.21 2.01 6.24
N MET A 220 6.11 1.97 6.99
CA MET A 220 5.23 0.80 7.08
C MET A 220 4.46 0.54 5.79
N GLU A 221 4.07 1.61 5.10
CA GLU A 221 3.24 1.54 3.90
C GLU A 221 3.99 1.11 2.65
N SER A 222 5.26 1.49 2.50
CA SER A 222 6.03 1.27 1.27
C SER A 222 7.44 0.75 1.51
N GLU A 223 8.24 1.42 2.35
CA GLU A 223 9.68 1.11 2.43
C GLU A 223 9.93 -0.30 2.98
N LEU A 224 9.24 -0.69 4.06
CA LEU A 224 9.35 -2.02 4.65
C LEU A 224 8.89 -3.11 3.68
N ILE A 225 7.80 -2.90 2.95
CA ILE A 225 7.31 -3.83 1.93
C ILE A 225 8.35 -3.99 0.80
N ASN A 226 8.91 -2.89 0.31
CA ASN A 226 9.97 -2.94 -0.72
C ASN A 226 11.20 -3.70 -0.24
N LYS A 227 11.60 -3.50 1.02
CA LYS A 227 12.68 -4.26 1.65
C LYS A 227 12.35 -5.75 1.75
N MET A 228 11.13 -6.11 2.14
CA MET A 228 10.66 -7.50 2.17
C MET A 228 10.70 -8.13 0.77
N ILE A 229 10.19 -7.43 -0.25
CA ILE A 229 10.22 -7.91 -1.64
C ILE A 229 11.65 -8.16 -2.09
N LYS A 230 12.56 -7.20 -1.85
CA LYS A 230 13.97 -7.30 -2.21
C LYS A 230 14.68 -8.44 -1.48
N ARG A 231 14.40 -8.62 -0.18
CA ARG A 231 14.98 -9.68 0.66
C ARG A 231 14.46 -11.06 0.26
N TYR A 232 13.19 -11.15 -0.14
CA TYR A 232 12.48 -12.40 -0.40
C TYR A 232 11.97 -12.51 -1.84
N GLN A 233 12.70 -12.00 -2.84
CA GLN A 233 12.22 -11.88 -4.23
C GLN A 233 11.64 -13.18 -4.80
N SER A 234 12.30 -14.31 -4.54
CA SER A 234 11.87 -15.64 -5.01
C SER A 234 10.62 -16.16 -4.29
N ALA A 235 10.38 -15.70 -3.07
CA ALA A 235 9.26 -16.15 -2.24
C ALA A 235 8.09 -15.17 -2.25
N TRP A 236 8.29 -13.88 -2.56
CA TRP A 236 7.25 -12.85 -2.46
C TRP A 236 6.01 -13.20 -3.31
N TYR A 237 6.23 -13.68 -4.53
CA TYR A 237 5.17 -14.14 -5.44
C TYR A 237 4.88 -15.65 -5.29
N GLY A 238 5.21 -16.24 -4.15
CA GLY A 238 5.12 -17.67 -3.87
C GLY A 238 4.10 -18.03 -2.78
N GLY A 239 4.11 -19.29 -2.34
CA GLY A 239 3.08 -19.88 -1.49
C GLY A 239 3.01 -19.42 -0.01
N TRP A 240 3.58 -18.26 0.35
CA TRP A 240 3.30 -17.66 1.65
C TRP A 240 1.99 -16.87 1.63
N THR A 241 1.54 -16.37 0.48
CA THR A 241 0.25 -15.70 0.33
C THR A 241 -0.91 -16.70 0.18
N HIS A 242 -1.11 -17.53 1.20
CA HIS A 242 -2.14 -18.57 1.19
C HIS A 242 -2.85 -18.67 2.54
N ILE A 243 -4.18 -18.83 2.55
CA ILE A 243 -4.99 -18.88 3.80
C ILE A 243 -4.55 -19.96 4.79
N ASN A 244 -4.04 -21.09 4.29
CA ASN A 244 -3.48 -22.16 5.12
C ASN A 244 -2.32 -21.71 6.04
N ARG A 245 -1.67 -20.56 5.79
CA ARG A 245 -0.66 -20.00 6.69
C ARG A 245 -1.24 -19.49 8.01
N LEU A 246 -2.55 -19.23 8.05
CA LEU A 246 -3.29 -18.78 9.22
C LEU A 246 -4.60 -19.56 9.37
N LEU A 247 -4.63 -20.86 9.03
CA LEU A 247 -5.87 -21.64 8.93
C LEU A 247 -6.72 -21.59 10.21
N ASP A 248 -6.09 -21.68 11.37
CA ASP A 248 -6.79 -21.64 12.65
C ASP A 248 -7.42 -20.27 12.92
N GLU A 249 -6.72 -19.20 12.58
CA GLU A 249 -7.25 -17.83 12.69
C GLU A 249 -8.34 -17.58 11.65
N HIS A 250 -8.17 -18.06 10.41
CA HIS A 250 -9.19 -18.01 9.36
C HIS A 250 -10.50 -18.66 9.82
N LYS A 251 -10.44 -19.85 10.42
CA LYS A 251 -11.63 -20.52 10.96
C LYS A 251 -12.28 -19.75 12.11
N LYS A 252 -11.48 -19.13 12.98
CA LYS A 252 -11.99 -18.26 14.06
C LYS A 252 -12.68 -17.03 13.49
N ASP A 253 -12.10 -16.40 12.48
CA ASP A 253 -12.67 -15.23 11.79
C ASP A 253 -13.94 -15.60 11.00
N GLU A 254 -13.99 -16.78 10.36
CA GLU A 254 -15.19 -17.27 9.68
C GLU A 254 -16.34 -17.48 10.68
N LYS A 255 -16.05 -18.08 11.84
CA LYS A 255 -17.01 -18.22 12.93
C LYS A 255 -17.44 -16.87 13.51
N LEU A 256 -16.50 -15.95 13.74
CA LEU A 256 -16.81 -14.62 14.23
C LEU A 256 -17.74 -13.89 13.26
N PHE A 257 -17.44 -13.96 11.97
CA PHE A 257 -18.25 -13.31 10.95
C PHE A 257 -19.63 -13.96 10.80
N SER A 258 -19.77 -15.28 10.94
CA SER A 258 -21.09 -15.92 10.92
C SER A 258 -21.95 -15.53 12.12
N GLU A 259 -21.35 -15.28 13.29
CA GLU A 259 -22.05 -14.86 14.50
C GLU A 259 -22.37 -13.35 14.54
N LYS A 260 -21.47 -12.50 14.04
CA LYS A 260 -21.55 -11.03 14.17
C LYS A 260 -21.89 -10.30 12.87
N GLY A 261 -21.82 -10.98 11.74
CA GLY A 261 -21.96 -10.37 10.42
C GLY A 261 -20.99 -9.20 10.22
N ILE A 262 -21.49 -8.11 9.67
CA ILE A 262 -20.67 -6.93 9.35
C ILE A 262 -20.08 -6.21 10.57
N ASN A 263 -20.59 -6.48 11.77
CA ASN A 263 -20.02 -5.94 13.01
C ASN A 263 -18.69 -6.62 13.41
N ALA A 264 -18.32 -7.73 12.77
CA ALA A 264 -16.98 -8.31 12.93
C ALA A 264 -15.86 -7.35 12.49
N ILE A 265 -16.15 -6.39 11.60
CA ILE A 265 -15.19 -5.38 11.14
C ILE A 265 -14.64 -4.56 12.32
N ASP A 266 -15.47 -4.21 13.30
CA ASP A 266 -15.03 -3.41 14.46
C ASP A 266 -14.02 -4.20 15.30
N ILE A 267 -14.30 -5.49 15.53
CA ILE A 267 -13.46 -6.40 16.30
C ILE A 267 -12.12 -6.62 15.58
N TRP A 268 -12.15 -6.80 14.26
CA TRP A 268 -10.93 -6.92 13.46
C TRP A 268 -10.10 -5.63 13.48
N GLY A 269 -10.74 -4.47 13.38
CA GLY A 269 -10.06 -3.18 13.53
C GLY A 269 -9.39 -3.05 14.89
N GLU A 270 -10.10 -3.41 15.97
CA GLU A 270 -9.60 -3.33 17.35
C GLU A 270 -8.38 -4.23 17.55
N GLN A 271 -8.43 -5.45 17.01
CA GLN A 271 -7.30 -6.36 17.05
C GLN A 271 -6.05 -5.76 16.38
N ILE A 272 -6.20 -5.19 15.18
CA ILE A 272 -5.07 -4.65 14.41
C ILE A 272 -4.39 -3.50 15.17
N ILE A 273 -5.16 -2.60 15.76
CA ILE A 273 -4.59 -1.46 16.49
C ILE A 273 -3.97 -1.87 17.83
N ASN A 274 -4.58 -2.81 18.55
CA ASN A 274 -4.05 -3.30 19.82
C ASN A 274 -2.74 -4.05 19.64
N GLU A 275 -2.64 -4.88 18.59
CA GLU A 275 -1.38 -5.56 18.27
C GLU A 275 -0.30 -4.55 17.86
N PHE A 276 -0.62 -3.53 17.06
CA PHE A 276 0.34 -2.49 16.72
C PHE A 276 0.78 -1.65 17.93
N CYS A 277 -0.13 -1.33 18.86
CA CYS A 277 0.22 -0.70 20.14
C CYS A 277 1.27 -1.52 20.89
N SER A 278 1.04 -2.84 21.00
CA SER A 278 1.96 -3.74 21.68
C SER A 278 3.32 -3.85 20.98
N GLU A 279 3.33 -4.04 19.66
CA GLU A 279 4.56 -4.29 18.90
C GLU A 279 5.39 -3.04 18.65
N PHE A 280 4.78 -1.85 18.59
CA PHE A 280 5.46 -0.58 18.33
C PHE A 280 5.49 0.34 19.56
N TYR A 281 4.37 0.93 19.97
CA TYR A 281 4.37 1.99 21.00
C TYR A 281 4.80 1.50 22.39
N LEU A 282 4.50 0.25 22.74
CA LEU A 282 4.87 -0.38 24.00
C LEU A 282 6.17 -1.20 23.91
N ASN A 283 6.86 -1.17 22.77
CA ASN A 283 8.15 -1.82 22.61
C ASN A 283 9.19 -1.17 23.54
N SER A 284 9.99 -2.00 24.22
CA SER A 284 11.00 -1.52 25.19
C SER A 284 11.95 -0.46 24.64
N TYR A 285 12.32 -0.52 23.35
CA TYR A 285 13.13 0.51 22.70
C TYR A 285 12.34 1.79 22.43
N VAL A 286 11.13 1.66 21.87
CA VAL A 286 10.26 2.78 21.46
C VAL A 286 9.73 3.56 22.67
N THR A 287 9.52 2.91 23.81
CA THR A 287 9.02 3.57 25.04
C THR A 287 9.89 4.75 25.50
N ASN A 288 11.18 4.77 25.15
CA ASN A 288 12.10 5.90 25.42
C ASN A 288 11.77 7.17 24.62
N PHE A 289 10.95 7.04 23.58
CA PHE A 289 10.46 8.12 22.73
C PHE A 289 9.03 8.52 23.08
N MET A 290 8.41 7.86 24.06
CA MET A 290 7.05 8.16 24.49
C MET A 290 7.06 9.24 25.59
N VAL A 291 6.01 10.05 25.61
CA VAL A 291 5.78 11.11 26.60
C VAL A 291 4.34 11.01 27.10
N GLU A 292 4.18 11.22 28.40
CA GLU A 292 2.87 11.27 29.01
C GLU A 292 2.24 12.66 28.83
N LYS A 293 1.02 12.69 28.31
CA LYS A 293 0.22 13.92 28.11
C LYS A 293 -1.21 13.64 28.55
N LYS A 294 -1.68 14.29 29.61
CA LYS A 294 -3.06 14.14 30.10
C LYS A 294 -3.45 12.67 30.36
N ASP A 295 -2.59 11.94 31.07
CA ASP A 295 -2.75 10.50 31.39
C ASP A 295 -2.74 9.56 30.17
N GLU A 296 -2.32 10.06 29.01
CA GLU A 296 -2.19 9.32 27.77
C GLU A 296 -0.73 9.22 27.33
N LEU A 297 -0.36 8.07 26.75
CA LEU A 297 0.99 7.83 26.26
C LEU A 297 1.09 8.19 24.77
N HIS A 298 1.77 9.28 24.45
CA HIS A 298 1.94 9.78 23.07
C HIS A 298 3.38 9.63 22.62
N PHE A 299 3.62 9.45 21.32
CA PHE A 299 4.97 9.52 20.78
C PHE A 299 5.46 10.97 20.76
N ASP A 300 6.72 11.20 21.14
CA ASP A 300 7.36 12.51 21.06
C ASP A 300 7.79 12.81 19.61
N THR A 301 6.89 13.43 18.84
CA THR A 301 7.10 13.78 17.42
C THR A 301 8.20 14.83 17.20
N SER A 302 8.80 15.39 18.27
CA SER A 302 10.00 16.21 18.17
C SER A 302 11.28 15.39 17.93
N LYS A 303 11.26 14.11 18.30
CA LYS A 303 12.40 13.18 18.16
C LYS A 303 12.36 12.42 16.83
N GLU A 304 13.53 11.98 16.40
CA GLU A 304 13.70 11.01 15.32
C GLU A 304 14.02 9.64 15.92
N ILE A 305 13.34 8.59 15.45
CA ILE A 305 13.62 7.21 15.87
C ILE A 305 14.37 6.46 14.75
N GLU A 306 15.40 5.73 15.13
CA GLU A 306 16.08 4.81 14.22
C GLU A 306 15.37 3.44 14.25
N ILE A 307 15.01 2.90 13.09
CA ILE A 307 14.53 1.53 13.01
C ILE A 307 15.73 0.59 13.13
N THR A 308 15.90 0.06 14.32
CA THR A 308 16.87 -1.00 14.60
C THR A 308 16.50 -2.28 13.88
N TYR A 309 17.46 -3.19 13.73
CA TYR A 309 17.21 -4.51 13.13
C TYR A 309 16.08 -5.27 13.84
N ASP A 310 16.06 -5.25 15.17
CA ASP A 310 15.05 -5.94 15.96
C ASP A 310 13.67 -5.32 15.74
N LEU A 311 13.57 -3.98 15.77
CA LEU A 311 12.30 -3.29 15.52
C LEU A 311 11.79 -3.56 14.10
N GLU A 312 12.67 -3.53 13.10
CA GLU A 312 12.32 -3.90 11.72
C GLU A 312 11.79 -5.34 11.64
N PHE A 313 12.43 -6.29 12.31
CA PHE A 313 11.99 -7.69 12.31
C PHE A 313 10.59 -7.86 12.91
N HIS A 314 10.29 -7.16 14.01
CA HIS A 314 8.95 -7.13 14.62
C HIS A 314 7.91 -6.55 13.67
N LEU A 315 8.20 -5.39 13.07
CA LEU A 315 7.31 -4.72 12.13
C LEU A 315 7.08 -5.56 10.86
N GLU A 316 8.12 -6.23 10.35
CA GLU A 316 8.03 -7.14 9.21
C GLU A 316 7.07 -8.30 9.50
N ARG A 317 7.22 -8.92 10.66
CA ARG A 317 6.36 -10.04 11.09
C ARG A 317 4.92 -9.58 11.23
N LEU A 318 4.68 -8.44 11.88
CA LEU A 318 3.34 -7.87 12.03
C LEU A 318 2.70 -7.58 10.67
N LEU A 319 3.44 -6.92 9.76
CA LEU A 319 2.98 -6.58 8.43
C LEU A 319 2.61 -7.83 7.62
N LYS A 320 3.44 -8.87 7.66
CA LYS A 320 3.17 -10.15 7.02
C LYS A 320 1.89 -10.81 7.53
N VAL A 321 1.69 -10.82 8.85
CA VAL A 321 0.47 -11.38 9.47
C VAL A 321 -0.76 -10.55 9.09
N ASN A 322 -0.64 -9.22 9.03
CA ASN A 322 -1.74 -8.35 8.63
C ASN A 322 -2.13 -8.52 7.16
N ILE A 323 -1.17 -8.73 6.26
CA ILE A 323 -1.45 -9.08 4.85
C ILE A 323 -2.25 -10.39 4.76
N LEU A 324 -1.81 -11.40 5.52
CA LEU A 324 -2.47 -12.70 5.60
C LEU A 324 -3.91 -12.59 6.14
N ARG A 325 -4.12 -11.83 7.21
CA ARG A 325 -5.45 -11.57 7.79
C ARG A 325 -6.35 -10.81 6.85
N ALA A 326 -5.84 -9.76 6.19
CA ALA A 326 -6.61 -8.97 5.25
C ALA A 326 -7.17 -9.86 4.14
N GLY A 327 -6.34 -10.68 3.50
CA GLY A 327 -6.79 -11.56 2.43
C GLY A 327 -7.76 -12.64 2.93
N SER A 328 -7.47 -13.23 4.09
CA SER A 328 -8.37 -14.19 4.75
C SER A 328 -9.76 -13.61 5.00
N ARG A 329 -9.83 -12.40 5.57
CA ARG A 329 -11.09 -11.72 5.89
C ARG A 329 -11.84 -11.28 4.64
N ILE A 330 -11.13 -10.79 3.61
CA ILE A 330 -11.74 -10.53 2.29
C ILE A 330 -12.36 -11.82 1.74
N ALA A 331 -11.67 -12.96 1.79
CA ALA A 331 -12.22 -14.23 1.34
C ALA A 331 -13.48 -14.63 2.11
N ILE A 332 -13.51 -14.46 3.44
CA ILE A 332 -14.68 -14.73 4.30
C ILE A 332 -15.88 -13.85 3.88
N LEU A 333 -15.68 -12.54 3.78
CA LEU A 333 -16.71 -11.59 3.38
C LEU A 333 -17.26 -11.90 1.99
N LEU A 334 -16.40 -12.16 1.01
CA LEU A 334 -16.81 -12.44 -0.36
C LEU A 334 -17.48 -13.81 -0.49
N ASN A 335 -17.00 -14.82 0.24
CA ASN A 335 -17.65 -16.13 0.26
C ASN A 335 -19.08 -16.02 0.81
N SER A 336 -19.29 -15.27 1.89
CA SER A 336 -20.62 -14.98 2.42
C SER A 336 -21.48 -14.18 1.44
N LEU A 337 -20.91 -13.13 0.84
CA LEU A 337 -21.63 -12.25 -0.08
C LEU A 337 -22.17 -13.01 -1.30
N PHE A 338 -21.31 -13.78 -1.96
CA PHE A 338 -21.66 -14.50 -3.19
C PHE A 338 -22.43 -15.80 -2.95
N ALA A 339 -22.44 -16.32 -1.72
CA ALA A 339 -23.37 -17.37 -1.32
C ALA A 339 -24.82 -16.86 -1.24
N ASN A 340 -25.01 -15.59 -0.83
CA ASN A 340 -26.33 -15.02 -0.56
C ASN A 340 -26.86 -14.11 -1.68
N ARG A 341 -26.01 -13.64 -2.59
CA ARG A 341 -26.41 -12.77 -3.70
C ARG A 341 -25.71 -13.15 -5.01
N LYS A 342 -26.51 -13.24 -6.07
CA LYS A 342 -26.04 -13.39 -7.45
C LYS A 342 -26.03 -12.04 -8.15
N PHE A 343 -24.95 -11.77 -8.89
CA PHE A 343 -24.79 -10.50 -9.60
C PHE A 343 -25.04 -10.68 -11.10
N SER A 344 -25.49 -9.62 -11.77
CA SER A 344 -25.62 -9.64 -13.23
C SER A 344 -24.25 -9.58 -13.89
N SER A 345 -24.09 -10.28 -15.01
CA SER A 345 -22.89 -10.21 -15.86
C SER A 345 -22.89 -8.96 -16.74
N LEU A 346 -24.02 -8.26 -16.82
CA LEU A 346 -24.15 -7.05 -17.64
C LEU A 346 -23.35 -5.92 -16.99
N ARG A 347 -22.20 -5.63 -17.58
CA ARG A 347 -21.35 -4.50 -17.17
C ARG A 347 -22.13 -3.20 -17.27
N LYS A 348 -22.47 -2.63 -16.11
CA LYS A 348 -22.95 -1.25 -16.03
C LYS A 348 -21.76 -0.32 -16.23
N LYS A 349 -21.96 0.74 -17.03
CA LYS A 349 -20.93 1.75 -17.24
C LYS A 349 -20.65 2.45 -15.92
N SER A 350 -19.42 2.34 -15.44
CA SER A 350 -18.98 3.00 -14.22
C SER A 350 -18.55 4.44 -14.53
N GLU A 351 -18.83 5.39 -13.63
CA GLU A 351 -18.22 6.73 -13.71
C GLU A 351 -16.70 6.65 -13.56
N PHE A 352 -16.20 5.58 -12.93
CA PHE A 352 -14.78 5.24 -12.84
C PHE A 352 -14.25 4.53 -14.09
N ASP A 353 -15.08 4.16 -15.09
CA ASP A 353 -14.61 3.63 -16.38
C ASP A 353 -14.14 4.75 -17.34
N LYS A 354 -14.64 5.98 -17.19
CA LYS A 354 -14.12 7.17 -17.93
C LYS A 354 -12.67 7.45 -17.56
N VAL A 355 -12.22 6.93 -16.43
CA VAL A 355 -10.84 6.81 -16.03
C VAL A 355 -10.28 5.53 -16.69
N GLN A 356 -9.79 5.62 -17.92
CA GLN A 356 -9.18 4.45 -18.56
C GLN A 356 -7.96 3.98 -17.74
N TYR A 357 -8.16 2.93 -16.95
CA TYR A 357 -7.15 2.26 -16.12
C TYR A 357 -5.88 1.94 -16.93
N GLU A 358 -6.04 1.34 -18.12
CA GLU A 358 -4.93 1.02 -19.03
C GLU A 358 -4.24 2.24 -19.61
N GLN A 359 -4.96 3.36 -19.77
CA GLN A 359 -4.39 4.61 -20.27
C GLN A 359 -3.65 5.35 -19.16
N LEU A 360 -4.10 5.25 -17.90
CA LEU A 360 -3.37 5.80 -16.76
C LEU A 360 -2.12 5.01 -16.44
N GLU A 361 -2.18 3.67 -16.43
CA GLU A 361 -0.98 2.84 -16.33
C GLU A 361 -0.02 3.21 -17.46
N ARG A 362 -0.46 3.13 -18.73
CA ARG A 362 0.39 3.51 -19.88
C ARG A 362 0.93 4.92 -19.77
N ASN A 363 0.15 5.90 -19.34
CA ASN A 363 0.61 7.28 -19.18
C ASN A 363 1.56 7.45 -17.99
N LYS A 364 1.43 6.67 -16.91
CA LYS A 364 2.35 6.67 -15.76
C LYS A 364 3.68 6.00 -16.15
N THR A 365 3.66 4.85 -16.83
CA THR A 365 4.87 4.23 -17.40
C THR A 365 5.51 5.14 -18.44
N ALA A 366 4.73 5.74 -19.34
CA ALA A 366 5.23 6.69 -20.34
C ALA A 366 5.72 7.99 -19.70
N SER A 367 5.14 8.45 -18.59
CA SER A 367 5.59 9.63 -17.84
C SER A 367 6.90 9.35 -17.11
N VAL A 368 7.06 8.17 -16.50
CA VAL A 368 8.33 7.74 -15.89
C VAL A 368 9.38 7.60 -16.98
N TYR A 369 9.03 6.99 -18.12
CA TYR A 369 9.90 6.90 -19.28
C TYR A 369 10.22 8.29 -19.84
N LYS A 370 9.29 9.25 -19.89
CA LYS A 370 9.52 10.60 -20.41
C LYS A 370 10.32 11.49 -19.46
N LYS A 371 10.09 11.37 -18.15
CA LYS A 371 10.91 12.02 -17.10
C LYS A 371 12.34 11.48 -17.11
N ASN A 372 12.50 10.18 -17.35
CA ASN A 372 13.79 9.54 -17.40
C ASN A 372 14.34 9.42 -18.83
N ALA A 373 13.59 9.80 -19.88
CA ALA A 373 13.96 9.57 -21.29
C ALA A 373 15.19 10.37 -21.65
N ILE A 374 15.26 11.59 -21.15
CA ILE A 374 16.43 12.45 -21.33
C ILE A 374 17.65 11.75 -20.70
N PHE A 375 17.51 11.21 -19.49
CA PHE A 375 18.60 10.50 -18.80
C PHE A 375 18.98 9.18 -19.48
N ILE A 376 17.99 8.36 -19.88
CA ILE A 376 18.18 7.09 -20.59
C ILE A 376 18.85 7.35 -21.95
N ASN A 377 18.39 8.34 -22.70
CA ASN A 377 18.98 8.70 -23.99
C ASN A 377 20.40 9.24 -23.80
N PHE A 378 20.67 10.07 -22.79
CA PHE A 378 22.03 10.52 -22.47
C PHE A 378 22.93 9.37 -22.04
N ALA A 379 22.43 8.41 -21.26
CA ALA A 379 23.19 7.22 -20.86
C ALA A 379 23.53 6.33 -22.06
N ILE A 380 22.58 6.14 -22.99
CA ILE A 380 22.81 5.39 -24.25
C ILE A 380 23.83 6.13 -25.12
N ILE A 381 23.68 7.44 -25.32
CA ILE A 381 24.62 8.25 -26.11
C ILE A 381 26.02 8.19 -25.47
N PHE A 382 26.12 8.31 -24.15
CA PHE A 382 27.38 8.21 -23.44
C PHE A 382 28.03 6.84 -23.59
N LEU A 383 27.25 5.76 -23.52
CA LEU A 383 27.74 4.39 -23.70
C LEU A 383 28.23 4.17 -25.14
N VAL A 384 27.50 4.66 -26.14
CA VAL A 384 27.93 4.62 -27.55
C VAL A 384 29.23 5.40 -27.76
N LEU A 385 29.34 6.60 -27.21
CA LEU A 385 30.56 7.41 -27.30
C LEU A 385 31.74 6.75 -26.58
N ALA A 386 31.51 6.13 -25.43
CA ALA A 386 32.53 5.37 -24.69
C ALA A 386 33.03 4.17 -25.50
N VAL A 387 32.13 3.43 -26.16
CA VAL A 387 32.48 2.31 -27.05
C VAL A 387 33.27 2.81 -28.26
N ILE A 388 32.85 3.89 -28.92
CA ILE A 388 33.58 4.49 -30.05
C ILE A 388 34.97 4.96 -29.60
N PHE A 389 35.07 5.60 -28.44
CA PHE A 389 36.33 6.07 -27.90
C PHE A 389 37.25 4.91 -27.53
N TYR A 390 36.72 3.86 -26.90
CA TYR A 390 37.46 2.64 -26.58
C TYR A 390 37.97 1.94 -27.85
N TYR A 391 37.11 1.79 -28.86
CA TYR A 391 37.47 1.17 -30.13
C TYR A 391 38.56 1.98 -30.85
N ASN A 392 38.39 3.30 -30.94
CA ASN A 392 39.40 4.20 -31.51
C ASN A 392 40.70 4.16 -30.71
N TYR A 393 40.66 4.17 -29.39
CA TYR A 393 41.86 4.12 -28.55
C TYR A 393 42.64 2.79 -28.72
N ILE A 394 41.94 1.66 -28.76
CA ILE A 394 42.56 0.35 -28.96
C ILE A 394 43.10 0.18 -30.38
N PHE A 395 42.35 0.60 -31.41
CA PHE A 395 42.83 0.52 -32.79
C PHE A 395 44.01 1.47 -33.07
N ASN A 396 44.02 2.66 -32.48
CA ASN A 396 45.16 3.58 -32.63
C ASN A 396 46.41 3.08 -31.88
N ARG A 397 46.26 2.25 -30.83
CA ARG A 397 47.39 1.55 -30.20
C ARG A 397 47.91 0.41 -31.06
N LYS A 398 47.04 -0.35 -31.74
CA LYS A 398 47.47 -1.43 -32.65
C LYS A 398 48.23 -0.89 -33.88
N ASN A 399 47.83 0.25 -34.43
CA ASN A 399 48.52 0.86 -35.57
C ASN A 399 49.88 1.49 -35.22
N LYS A 400 50.21 1.67 -33.93
CA LYS A 400 51.53 2.09 -33.48
C LYS A 400 52.50 0.93 -33.19
N MET A 401 52.05 -0.33 -33.29
CA MET A 401 52.86 -1.54 -33.04
C MET A 401 53.40 -2.21 -34.32
N TYR A 402 53.39 -1.54 -35.46
CA TYR A 402 54.10 -1.98 -36.66
C TYR A 402 54.89 -0.81 -37.25
N PHE A 403 55.99 -0.48 -36.60
CA PHE A 403 57.14 0.12 -37.27
C PHE A 403 58.31 -0.83 -37.04
N PRO A 404 58.94 -1.38 -38.11
CA PRO A 404 60.12 -2.23 -37.95
C PRO A 404 61.19 -1.43 -37.20
N SER A 405 61.80 -2.07 -36.21
CA SER A 405 62.87 -1.45 -35.45
C SER A 405 64.05 -1.15 -36.39
N LYS A 406 64.77 -0.04 -36.17
CA LYS A 406 65.99 0.35 -36.90
C LYS A 406 67.06 -0.76 -37.00
N ALA A 407 66.94 -1.85 -36.25
CA ALA A 407 67.82 -3.02 -36.37
C ALA A 407 67.63 -3.78 -37.70
N GLU A 408 66.43 -3.75 -38.29
CA GLU A 408 66.09 -4.47 -39.54
C GLU A 408 66.58 -3.71 -40.79
N GLU A 409 66.68 -2.38 -40.72
CA GLU A 409 67.27 -1.55 -41.80
C GLU A 409 68.79 -1.75 -41.92
N VAL A 410 69.50 -1.98 -40.80
CA VAL A 410 70.96 -2.18 -40.80
C VAL A 410 71.35 -3.56 -41.35
N GLU A 411 70.52 -4.58 -41.11
CA GLU A 411 70.79 -5.95 -41.62
C GLU A 411 70.53 -6.08 -43.13
N LEU A 412 69.59 -5.29 -43.68
CA LEU A 412 69.32 -5.22 -45.12
C LEU A 412 70.37 -4.40 -45.89
N GLN A 413 70.97 -3.38 -45.26
CA GLN A 413 72.07 -2.60 -45.87
C GLN A 413 73.40 -3.37 -45.93
N ALA A 414 73.61 -4.34 -45.05
CA ALA A 414 74.82 -5.18 -45.03
C ALA A 414 74.80 -6.35 -46.03
N LYS A 415 73.66 -6.66 -46.65
CA LYS A 415 73.52 -7.73 -47.66
C LYS A 415 73.52 -7.23 -49.12
N CYS A 416 73.76 -5.93 -49.34
CA CYS A 416 73.85 -5.32 -50.67
C CYS A 416 75.21 -4.69 -50.99
N ASN A 417 76.29 -5.06 -50.29
CA ASN A 417 77.68 -4.78 -50.68
C ASN A 417 78.52 -6.06 -50.73
#